data_AF-A0A9E4CFF3-F1
#
_entry.id   AF-A0A9E4CFF3-F1
#
_cell.length_a   1.000
_cell.length_b   1.000
_cell.length_c   1.000
_cell.angle_alpha   90.00
_cell.angle_beta   90.00
_cell.angle_gamma   90.00
#
_symmetry.space_group_name_H-M   'P 1'
#
loop_
_entity.id
_entity.type
_entity.pdbx_description
1 polymer ?
#
loop_
_entity_poly.entity_id
_entity_poly.type
_entity_poly.pdbx_seq_one_letter_code
_entity_poly.pdbx_strand_id
1 'polypeptide(L)'
;MIDKPLEIEGEGDLGEVVIQTTGEHTVLFKASIGQVRNLTLRQNGGKIWNCVEITQGQLLLEECDISSQSSACICIHHYLGANSHLSANPTMRNNRIHDGGIIHVFELPGDGIEVPKIP
;
A
#
# COMPACT_ATOMS: atom_id res chain seq x y z
N MET A 1 -5.56 -9.20 2.47
CA MET A 1 -4.74 -9.38 1.24
C MET A 1 -5.66 -9.29 0.03
N ILE A 2 -5.21 -8.62 -1.03
CA ILE A 2 -5.89 -8.51 -2.33
C ILE A 2 -4.92 -9.03 -3.39
N ASP A 3 -5.15 -10.25 -3.88
CA ASP A 3 -4.27 -10.97 -4.82
C ASP A 3 -4.93 -11.25 -6.18
N LYS A 4 -6.19 -10.86 -6.34
CA LYS A 4 -6.99 -10.96 -7.57
C LYS A 4 -7.54 -9.60 -7.95
N PRO A 5 -7.79 -9.35 -9.25
CA PRO A 5 -8.45 -8.12 -9.69
C PRO A 5 -9.84 -7.98 -9.07
N LEU A 6 -10.06 -6.88 -8.36
CA LEU A 6 -11.35 -6.53 -7.76
C LEU A 6 -11.40 -5.05 -7.37
N GLU A 7 -12.60 -4.60 -7.03
CA GLU A 7 -12.89 -3.28 -6.49
C GLU A 7 -13.47 -3.45 -5.08
N ILE A 8 -13.03 -2.61 -4.14
CA ILE A 8 -13.56 -2.54 -2.78
C ILE A 8 -14.04 -1.12 -2.54
N GLU A 9 -15.31 -0.99 -2.15
CA GLU A 9 -15.94 0.27 -1.82
C GLU A 9 -16.60 0.18 -0.44
N GLY A 10 -16.37 1.19 0.40
CA GLY A 10 -17.16 1.37 1.61
C GLY A 10 -18.53 1.94 1.28
N GLU A 11 -19.59 1.32 1.79
CA GLU A 11 -20.96 1.84 1.69
C GLU A 11 -21.22 2.84 2.82
N GLY A 12 -21.72 4.03 2.48
CA GLY A 12 -22.02 5.10 3.44
C GLY A 12 -21.04 6.26 3.39
N ASP A 13 -21.03 7.06 4.46
CA ASP A 13 -20.13 8.22 4.58
C ASP A 13 -18.70 7.79 4.95
N LEU A 14 -17.72 8.57 4.50
CA LEU A 14 -16.31 8.32 4.84
C LEU A 14 -16.12 8.32 6.37
N GLY A 15 -15.65 7.19 6.90
CA GLY A 15 -15.49 6.98 8.35
C GLY A 15 -16.44 5.92 8.93
N GLU A 16 -17.51 5.57 8.22
CA GLU A 16 -18.45 4.53 8.64
C GLU A 16 -17.86 3.12 8.43
N VAL A 17 -17.15 2.93 7.31
CA VAL A 17 -16.46 1.67 7.01
C VAL A 17 -14.98 1.77 7.36
N VAL A 18 -14.58 1.10 8.44
CA VAL A 18 -13.21 1.08 8.96
C VAL A 18 -12.60 -0.31 8.80
N ILE A 19 -11.44 -0.38 8.15
CA ILE A 19 -10.56 -1.55 8.16
C ILE A 19 -9.35 -1.20 9.02
N GLN A 20 -9.10 -1.99 10.06
CA GLN A 20 -7.98 -1.76 10.96
C GLN A 20 -7.24 -3.03 11.34
N THR A 21 -5.93 -2.92 11.52
CA THR A 21 -5.08 -4.04 11.93
C THR A 21 -4.00 -3.59 12.92
N THR A 22 -3.48 -4.53 13.69
CA THR A 22 -2.29 -4.36 14.54
C THR A 22 -1.33 -5.50 14.22
N GLY A 23 -0.04 -5.20 14.08
CA GLY A 23 0.97 -6.24 13.87
C GLY A 23 0.99 -6.88 12.47
N GLU A 24 0.28 -6.30 11.50
CA GLU A 24 0.30 -6.68 10.07
C GLU A 24 -0.01 -5.42 9.20
N HIS A 25 0.02 -5.59 7.88
CA HIS A 25 -0.50 -4.57 6.94
C HIS A 25 -2.03 -4.55 6.94
N THR A 26 -2.64 -3.36 6.96
CA THR A 26 -4.10 -3.23 6.85
C THR A 26 -4.58 -3.64 5.45
N VAL A 27 -3.84 -3.23 4.42
CA VAL A 27 -4.03 -3.68 3.04
C VAL A 27 -2.69 -4.14 2.49
N LEU A 28 -2.65 -5.39 2.01
CA LEU A 28 -1.57 -5.92 1.19
C LEU A 28 -2.12 -6.14 -0.23
N PHE A 29 -1.70 -5.30 -1.17
CA PHE A 29 -2.11 -5.35 -2.57
C PHE A 29 -1.05 -6.02 -3.43
N LYS A 30 -1.44 -7.12 -4.09
CA LYS A 30 -0.60 -7.95 -4.97
C LYS A 30 -1.30 -8.31 -6.28
N ALA A 31 -2.47 -7.75 -6.57
CA ALA A 31 -3.18 -7.99 -7.83
C ALA A 31 -2.56 -7.19 -8.98
N SER A 32 -2.92 -7.52 -10.23
CA SER A 32 -2.47 -6.77 -11.41
C SER A 32 -3.14 -5.40 -11.55
N ILE A 33 -4.41 -5.32 -11.16
CA ILE A 33 -5.23 -4.11 -11.16
C ILE A 33 -6.25 -4.19 -10.03
N GLY A 34 -6.67 -3.06 -9.48
CA GLY A 34 -7.79 -3.00 -8.54
C GLY A 34 -8.09 -1.59 -8.06
N GLN A 35 -9.17 -1.47 -7.29
CA GLN A 35 -9.61 -0.20 -6.71
C GLN A 35 -9.94 -0.39 -5.23
N VAL A 36 -9.58 0.61 -4.43
CA VAL A 36 -10.00 0.72 -3.04
C VAL A 36 -10.51 2.14 -2.82
N ARG A 37 -11.78 2.26 -2.43
CA ARG A 37 -12.50 3.54 -2.36
C ARG A 37 -13.35 3.68 -1.11
N ASN A 38 -13.47 4.92 -0.61
CA ASN A 38 -14.40 5.30 0.46
C ASN A 38 -14.22 4.46 1.75
N LEU A 39 -12.97 4.20 2.14
CA LEU A 39 -12.64 3.46 3.35
C LEU A 39 -11.78 4.30 4.28
N THR A 40 -11.96 4.07 5.59
CA THR A 40 -10.96 4.43 6.58
C THR A 40 -10.04 3.24 6.83
N LEU A 41 -8.74 3.41 6.56
CA LEU A 41 -7.70 2.39 6.72
C LEU A 41 -6.77 2.79 7.88
N ARG A 42 -6.67 1.95 8.91
CA ARG A 42 -5.85 2.23 10.10
C ARG A 42 -4.87 1.11 10.41
N GLN A 43 -3.59 1.45 10.51
CA GLN A 43 -2.58 0.57 11.10
C GLN A 43 -2.34 1.04 12.54
N ASN A 44 -2.58 0.17 13.52
CA ASN A 44 -2.62 0.50 14.95
C ASN A 44 -1.35 0.03 15.71
N GLY A 45 -0.17 0.08 15.09
CA GLY A 45 1.11 -0.21 15.72
C GLY A 45 1.57 -1.67 15.63
N GLY A 46 2.73 -1.97 16.23
CA GLY A 46 3.43 -3.26 16.15
C GLY A 46 4.89 -3.10 15.72
N LYS A 47 5.43 -4.09 14.99
CA LYS A 47 6.69 -3.97 14.24
C LYS A 47 6.50 -3.05 13.02
N ILE A 48 7.51 -2.94 12.16
CA ILE A 48 7.50 -2.14 10.91
C ILE A 48 6.43 -2.67 9.95
N TRP A 49 5.20 -2.17 10.08
CA TRP A 49 4.06 -2.55 9.26
C TRP A 49 3.44 -1.29 8.66
N ASN A 50 3.11 -1.38 7.37
CA ASN A 50 2.49 -0.29 6.62
C ASN A 50 0.97 -0.39 6.65
N CYS A 51 0.24 0.73 6.58
CA CYS A 51 -1.22 0.67 6.46
C CYS A 51 -1.62 0.09 5.10
N VAL A 52 -1.09 0.63 4.01
CA VAL A 52 -1.24 0.07 2.66
C VAL A 52 0.13 -0.32 2.12
N GLU A 53 0.32 -1.59 1.79
CA GLU A 53 1.49 -2.10 1.09
C GLU A 53 1.12 -2.55 -0.31
N ILE A 54 1.79 -1.97 -1.32
CA ILE A 54 1.52 -2.20 -2.73
C ILE A 54 2.79 -2.81 -3.33
N THR A 55 2.76 -4.11 -3.56
CA THR A 55 3.98 -4.82 -4.02
C THR A 55 4.09 -4.89 -5.54
N GLN A 56 2.97 -4.77 -6.27
CA GLN A 56 2.91 -4.84 -7.73
C GLN A 56 1.59 -4.26 -8.26
N GLY A 57 1.52 -4.04 -9.58
CA GLY A 57 0.28 -3.77 -10.30
C GLY A 57 -0.22 -2.32 -10.22
N GLN A 58 -1.44 -2.10 -10.68
CA GLN A 58 -2.08 -0.78 -10.80
C GLN A 58 -3.25 -0.66 -9.81
N LEU A 59 -2.99 -0.14 -8.62
CA LEU A 59 -4.03 0.16 -7.63
C LEU A 59 -4.51 1.60 -7.79
N LEU A 60 -5.81 1.79 -8.00
CA LEU A 60 -6.47 3.07 -7.77
C LEU A 60 -6.91 3.15 -6.31
N LEU A 61 -6.27 4.02 -5.54
CA LEU A 61 -6.63 4.29 -4.16
C LEU A 61 -7.25 5.68 -4.09
N GLU A 62 -8.54 5.77 -3.78
CA GLU A 62 -9.22 7.06 -3.81
C GLU A 62 -10.26 7.29 -2.72
N GLU A 63 -10.44 8.55 -2.35
CA GLU A 63 -11.45 8.96 -1.36
C GLU A 63 -11.32 8.20 -0.02
N CYS A 64 -10.10 7.81 0.34
CA CYS A 64 -9.82 7.09 1.58
C CYS A 64 -9.26 8.01 2.65
N ASP A 65 -9.47 7.64 3.91
CA ASP A 65 -8.76 8.20 5.07
C ASP A 65 -7.75 7.16 5.60
N ILE A 66 -6.46 7.49 5.58
CA ILE A 66 -5.36 6.53 5.76
C ILE A 66 -4.43 7.03 6.86
N SER A 67 -4.27 6.22 7.90
CA SER A 67 -3.35 6.49 8.99
C SER A 67 -2.56 5.26 9.42
N SER A 68 -1.37 5.50 10.00
CA SER A 68 -0.49 4.45 10.50
C SER A 68 0.21 4.89 11.78
N GLN A 69 0.19 4.04 12.81
CA GLN A 69 0.91 4.23 14.06
C GLN A 69 2.23 3.43 14.12
N SER A 70 2.62 2.77 13.02
CA SER A 70 3.89 2.03 12.92
C SER A 70 4.82 2.63 11.87
N SER A 71 4.74 2.18 10.62
CA SER A 71 5.62 2.60 9.53
C SER A 71 4.88 3.54 8.58
N ALA A 72 4.88 3.24 7.27
CA ALA A 72 4.23 4.10 6.31
C ALA A 72 2.70 3.97 6.35
N CYS A 73 1.99 5.05 6.03
CA CYS A 73 0.60 4.98 5.61
C CYS A 73 0.51 4.26 4.27
N ILE A 74 1.42 4.54 3.33
CA ILE A 74 1.50 3.83 2.05
C ILE A 74 2.95 3.47 1.72
N CYS A 75 3.19 2.20 1.41
CA CYS A 75 4.45 1.68 0.91
C CYS A 75 4.26 1.14 -0.52
N ILE A 76 5.13 1.56 -1.44
CA ILE A 76 5.10 1.19 -2.86
C ILE A 76 6.42 0.50 -3.21
N HIS A 77 6.35 -0.70 -3.78
CA HIS A 77 7.55 -1.40 -4.26
C HIS A 77 7.77 -1.10 -5.75
N HIS A 78 8.97 -0.65 -6.08
CA HIS A 78 9.41 -0.41 -7.45
C HIS A 78 10.61 -1.31 -7.77
N TYR A 79 10.43 -2.27 -8.67
CA TYR A 79 11.49 -3.15 -9.10
C TYR A 79 12.27 -2.56 -10.29
N LEU A 80 13.58 -2.72 -10.26
CA LEU A 80 14.47 -2.34 -11.36
C LEU A 80 14.86 -3.57 -12.21
N GLY A 81 15.36 -3.32 -13.43
CA GLY A 81 15.87 -4.35 -14.32
C GLY A 81 14.81 -5.33 -14.84
N ALA A 82 15.16 -6.62 -14.90
CA ALA A 82 14.31 -7.67 -15.50
C ALA A 82 12.93 -7.80 -14.82
N ASN A 83 12.83 -7.47 -13.53
CA ASN A 83 11.60 -7.56 -12.75
C ASN A 83 10.79 -6.26 -12.72
N SER A 84 11.16 -5.24 -13.51
CA SER A 84 10.42 -3.97 -13.58
C SER A 84 8.94 -4.12 -13.97
N HIS A 85 8.58 -5.21 -14.63
CA HIS A 85 7.19 -5.57 -14.92
C HIS A 85 6.36 -5.93 -13.67
N LEU A 86 7.01 -6.20 -12.53
CA LEU A 86 6.37 -6.44 -11.23
C LEU A 86 6.25 -5.17 -10.39
N SER A 87 6.71 -4.02 -10.86
CA SER A 87 6.61 -2.75 -10.12
C SER A 87 5.16 -2.36 -9.85
N ALA A 88 4.93 -1.79 -8.67
CA ALA A 88 3.69 -1.10 -8.38
C ALA A 88 3.68 0.26 -9.10
N ASN A 89 2.54 0.57 -9.72
CA ASN A 89 2.26 1.86 -10.35
C ASN A 89 0.86 2.34 -9.92
N PRO A 90 0.67 2.71 -8.65
CA PRO A 90 -0.63 3.11 -8.14
C PRO A 90 -1.01 4.53 -8.57
N THR A 91 -2.31 4.80 -8.62
CA THR A 91 -2.86 6.16 -8.73
C THR A 91 -3.56 6.50 -7.42
N MET A 92 -3.21 7.64 -6.83
CA MET A 92 -3.78 8.12 -5.58
C MET A 92 -4.55 9.41 -5.81
N ARG A 93 -5.82 9.45 -5.43
CA ARG A 93 -6.70 10.60 -5.69
C ARG A 93 -7.61 10.88 -4.51
N ASN A 94 -7.74 12.15 -4.11
CA ASN A 94 -8.70 12.57 -3.06
C ASN A 94 -8.55 11.81 -1.71
N ASN A 95 -7.35 11.34 -1.39
CA ASN A 95 -7.10 10.65 -0.12
C ASN A 95 -6.67 11.65 0.97
N ARG A 96 -7.07 11.39 2.21
CA ARG A 96 -6.49 11.99 3.40
C ARG A 96 -5.47 11.02 3.98
N ILE A 97 -4.20 11.44 4.08
CA ILE A 97 -3.11 10.60 4.61
C ILE A 97 -2.49 11.33 5.79
N HIS A 98 -2.52 10.75 6.98
CA HIS A 98 -2.09 11.43 8.21
C HIS A 98 -1.52 10.49 9.29
N ASP A 99 -0.95 11.08 10.34
CA ASP A 99 -0.48 10.44 11.59
C ASP A 99 0.61 9.34 11.50
N GLY A 100 1.21 9.10 10.32
CA GLY A 100 2.30 8.15 10.12
C GLY A 100 3.34 8.61 9.08
N GLY A 101 4.29 7.73 8.71
CA GLY A 101 5.20 8.00 7.58
C GLY A 101 4.38 8.09 6.30
N ILE A 102 4.32 9.25 5.62
CA ILE A 102 3.23 9.50 4.66
C ILE A 102 3.26 8.52 3.48
N ILE A 103 4.33 8.52 2.67
CA ILE A 103 4.53 7.59 1.55
C ILE A 103 5.99 7.17 1.52
N HIS A 104 6.24 5.86 1.46
CA HIS A 104 7.56 5.28 1.21
C HIS A 104 7.56 4.58 -0.16
N VAL A 105 8.60 4.83 -0.95
CA VAL A 105 8.87 4.09 -2.19
C VAL A 105 10.13 3.27 -1.97
N PHE A 106 10.01 1.95 -2.05
CA PHE A 106 11.13 1.01 -1.94
C PHE A 106 11.56 0.59 -3.33
N GLU A 107 12.77 1.02 -3.73
CA GLU A 107 13.42 0.49 -4.91
C GLU A 107 14.06 -0.86 -4.60
N LEU A 108 13.68 -1.87 -5.37
CA LEU A 108 14.13 -3.24 -5.20
C LEU A 108 14.93 -3.69 -6.43
N PRO A 109 16.09 -4.34 -6.23
CA PRO A 109 16.81 -4.98 -7.32
C PRO A 109 15.92 -6.05 -7.95
N GLY A 110 15.89 -6.11 -9.27
CA GLY A 110 15.37 -7.28 -9.97
C GLY A 110 16.29 -8.48 -9.84
N ASP A 111 15.78 -9.67 -10.13
CA ASP A 111 16.60 -10.88 -10.15
C ASP A 111 17.80 -10.68 -11.09
N GLY A 112 19.01 -10.99 -10.58
CA GLY A 112 20.26 -10.77 -11.30
C GLY A 112 20.90 -9.38 -11.11
N ILE A 113 20.29 -8.46 -10.36
CA ILE A 113 20.96 -7.23 -9.90
C ILE A 113 21.63 -7.53 -8.54
N GLU A 114 22.96 -7.65 -8.56
CA GLU A 114 23.74 -7.67 -7.31
C GLU A 114 23.65 -6.31 -6.63
N VAL A 115 23.00 -6.26 -5.47
CA VAL A 115 23.07 -5.08 -4.59
C VAL A 115 24.44 -5.09 -3.92
N PRO A 116 25.24 -4.02 -4.03
CA PRO A 116 26.50 -3.93 -3.33
C PRO A 116 26.27 -4.11 -1.83
N LYS A 117 26.98 -5.05 -1.20
CA LYS A 117 27.01 -5.11 0.27
C LYS A 117 27.70 -3.86 0.78
N ILE A 118 26.95 -2.97 1.41
CA ILE A 118 27.52 -1.83 2.13
C ILE A 118 28.19 -2.39 3.40
N PRO A 119 29.46 -2.02 3.69
CA PRO A 119 30.19 -2.52 4.86
C PRO A 119 29.55 -2.11 6.19
#